data_AF-A0A0F7KU53-F1
#
_entry.id   AF-A0A0F7KU53-F1
#
_cell.length_a   1.000
_cell.length_b   1.000
_cell.length_c   1.000
_cell.angle_alpha   90.00
_cell.angle_beta   90.00
_cell.angle_gamma   90.00
#
_symmetry.space_group_name_H-M   'P 1'
#
loop_
_entity.id
_entity.type
_entity.pdbx_description
1 polymer ?
#
loop_
_entity_poly.entity_id
_entity_poly.type
_entity_poly.pdbx_seq_one_letter_code
_entity_poly.pdbx_strand_id
1 'polypeptide(L)'
;MGGNQPIRAGGAKALPAFCTAFALALMLAACGGSDTDPGPGGVTVGEARALDEAAQMLDEQRLPPGAVGESDEATPAPEAAAEEAE
;
A
#
# COMPACT_ATOMS: atom_id res chain seq x y z
N MET A 1 -43.64 7.47 -16.84
CA MET A 1 -42.86 6.21 -16.84
C MET A 1 -42.25 6.08 -18.23
N GLY A 2 -41.07 6.64 -18.50
CA GLY A 2 -39.79 6.19 -17.95
C GLY A 2 -39.15 5.32 -19.03
N GLY A 3 -38.66 5.99 -20.07
CA GLY A 3 -38.28 5.38 -21.35
C GLY A 3 -37.14 4.39 -21.21
N ASN A 4 -37.28 3.25 -21.87
CA ASN A 4 -36.22 2.27 -21.97
C ASN A 4 -36.15 1.75 -23.39
N GLN A 5 -35.40 2.45 -24.23
CA GLN A 5 -34.69 1.96 -25.41
C GLN A 5 -33.85 3.15 -25.94
N PRO A 6 -32.59 2.97 -26.38
CA PRO A 6 -32.30 1.98 -27.42
C PRO A 6 -30.93 1.30 -27.34
N ILE A 7 -30.94 -0.04 -27.38
CA ILE A 7 -29.90 -0.83 -28.03
C ILE A 7 -29.90 -0.51 -29.54
N ARG A 8 -29.43 0.68 -29.93
CA ARG A 8 -29.26 1.08 -31.33
C ARG A 8 -27.82 0.84 -31.77
N ALA A 9 -27.71 0.05 -32.82
CA ALA A 9 -26.54 -0.26 -33.61
C ALA A 9 -25.55 0.90 -33.78
N GLY A 10 -24.27 0.61 -33.52
CA GLY A 10 -23.12 1.46 -33.82
C GLY A 10 -21.93 0.64 -34.30
N GLY A 11 -22.14 -0.14 -35.37
CA GLY A 11 -21.07 -0.89 -36.04
C GLY A 11 -19.96 0.04 -36.56
N ALA A 12 -18.73 -0.47 -36.54
CA ALA A 12 -17.48 0.12 -37.06
C ALA A 12 -16.85 1.34 -36.33
N LYS A 13 -17.57 2.12 -35.53
CA LYS A 13 -16.98 3.24 -34.75
C LYS A 13 -16.79 2.97 -33.25
N ALA A 14 -17.43 1.94 -32.70
CA ALA A 14 -17.26 1.54 -31.29
C ALA A 14 -16.02 0.67 -31.03
N LEU A 15 -15.51 -0.01 -32.07
CA LEU A 15 -14.30 -0.83 -31.99
C LEU A 15 -13.05 -0.05 -31.54
N PRO A 16 -12.73 1.13 -32.10
CA PRO A 16 -11.58 1.91 -31.63
C PRO A 16 -11.77 2.45 -30.20
N ALA A 17 -13.00 2.78 -29.80
CA ALA A 17 -13.32 3.26 -28.45
C ALA A 17 -13.18 2.15 -27.40
N PHE A 18 -13.60 0.93 -27.72
CA PHE A 18 -13.42 -0.22 -26.83
C PHE A 18 -11.95 -0.62 -26.71
N CYS A 19 -11.20 -0.62 -27.83
CA CYS A 19 -9.76 -0.88 -27.82
C CYS A 19 -8.96 0.18 -27.05
N THR A 20 -9.34 1.46 -27.15
CA THR A 20 -8.69 2.53 -26.37
C THR A 20 -9.02 2.44 -24.88
N ALA A 21 -10.26 2.14 -24.50
CA ALA A 21 -10.62 1.91 -23.10
C ALA A 21 -9.87 0.69 -22.53
N PHE A 22 -9.76 -0.39 -23.29
CA PHE A 22 -9.02 -1.59 -22.89
C PHE A 22 -7.51 -1.31 -22.75
N ALA A 23 -6.91 -0.60 -23.71
CA ALA A 23 -5.51 -0.20 -23.63
C ALA A 23 -5.20 0.71 -22.43
N LEU A 24 -6.13 1.63 -22.11
CA LEU A 24 -6.00 2.52 -20.95
C LEU A 24 -6.08 1.74 -19.63
N ALA A 25 -6.96 0.74 -19.55
CA ALA A 25 -7.06 -0.15 -18.39
C ALA A 25 -5.78 -0.98 -18.17
N LEU A 26 -5.14 -1.45 -19.25
CA LEU A 26 -3.86 -2.17 -19.17
C LEU A 26 -2.70 -1.26 -18.73
N MET A 27 -2.66 -0.01 -19.20
CA MET A 27 -1.68 0.99 -18.73
C MET A 27 -1.86 1.33 -17.25
N LEU A 28 -3.11 1.40 -16.78
CA LEU A 28 -3.39 1.64 -15.36
C LEU A 28 -3.02 0.42 -14.49
N ALA A 29 -3.24 -0.80 -15.00
CA ALA A 29 -2.80 -2.04 -14.34
C ALA A 29 -1.27 -2.14 -14.26
N ALA A 30 -0.54 -1.55 -15.21
CA ALA A 30 0.92 -1.45 -15.17
C ALA A 30 1.45 -0.39 -14.19
N CYS A 31 0.57 0.49 -13.65
CA CYS A 31 0.90 1.45 -12.60
C CYS A 31 0.65 0.88 -11.18
N GLY A 32 0.13 -0.34 -11.07
CA GLY A 32 0.12 -1.09 -9.82
C GLY A 32 1.49 -1.73 -9.61
N GLY A 33 2.20 -1.29 -8.56
CA GLY A 33 3.54 -1.79 -8.24
C GLY A 33 3.59 -3.32 -8.20
N SER A 34 4.71 -3.88 -8.64
CA SER A 34 4.99 -5.31 -8.46
C SER A 34 5.02 -5.66 -6.98
N ASP A 35 4.80 -6.92 -6.58
CA ASP A 35 4.92 -7.34 -5.17
C ASP A 35 6.30 -7.02 -4.57
N THR A 36 7.30 -6.77 -5.43
CA THR A 36 8.69 -6.38 -5.12
C THR A 36 8.95 -4.88 -5.16
N ASP A 37 8.01 -4.06 -5.67
CA ASP A 37 8.15 -2.60 -5.59
C ASP A 37 7.91 -2.13 -4.15
N PRO A 38 8.75 -1.23 -3.62
CA PRO A 38 8.53 -0.67 -2.30
C PRO A 38 7.24 0.17 -2.31
N GLY A 39 6.26 -0.26 -1.52
CA GLY A 39 4.99 0.45 -1.35
C GLY A 39 5.13 1.74 -0.54
N PRO A 40 4.03 2.47 -0.33
CA PRO A 40 4.02 3.62 0.58
C PRO A 40 4.39 3.14 2.00
N GLY A 41 5.54 3.58 2.48
CA GLY A 41 6.17 3.06 3.71
C GLY A 41 7.53 2.38 3.48
N GLY A 42 7.99 2.25 2.22
CA GLY A 42 9.30 1.71 1.88
C GLY A 42 9.41 0.19 2.02
N VAL A 43 8.29 -0.50 2.29
CA VAL A 43 8.20 -1.95 2.42
C VAL A 43 7.49 -2.55 1.22
N THR A 44 7.97 -3.70 0.77
CA THR A 44 7.32 -4.52 -0.27
C THR A 44 6.08 -5.22 0.29
N VAL A 45 5.22 -5.72 -0.59
CA VAL A 45 4.03 -6.48 -0.17
C VAL A 45 4.42 -7.75 0.58
N GLY A 46 5.50 -8.40 0.15
CA GLY A 46 6.06 -9.58 0.83
C GLY A 46 6.58 -9.27 2.23
N GLU A 47 7.29 -8.15 2.41
CA GLU A 47 7.76 -7.71 3.73
C GLU A 47 6.62 -7.32 4.66
N ALA A 48 5.62 -6.59 4.16
CA ALA A 48 4.44 -6.22 4.94
C ALA A 48 3.70 -7.47 5.44
N ARG A 49 3.57 -8.51 4.60
CA ARG A 49 2.94 -9.77 4.98
C ARG A 49 3.73 -10.53 6.05
N ALA A 50 5.06 -10.54 5.94
CA ALA A 50 5.92 -11.18 6.94
C ALA A 50 5.84 -10.48 8.31
N LEU A 51 5.71 -9.14 8.31
CA LEU A 51 5.52 -8.36 9.54
C LEU A 51 4.16 -8.62 10.20
N ASP A 52 3.09 -8.78 9.40
CA ASP A 52 1.75 -9.11 9.90
C ASP A 52 1.69 -10.50 10.54
N GLU A 53 2.33 -11.50 9.92
CA GLU A 53 2.48 -12.84 10.49
C GLU A 53 3.23 -12.80 11.83
N ALA A 54 4.32 -12.03 11.91
CA ALA A 54 5.05 -11.85 13.16
C ALA A 54 4.19 -11.19 14.25
N ALA A 55 3.37 -10.19 13.89
CA ALA A 55 2.45 -9.55 14.83
C ALA A 55 1.39 -10.54 15.33
N GLN A 56 0.84 -11.37 14.46
CA GLN A 56 -0.13 -12.41 14.84
C GLN A 56 0.47 -13.41 15.85
N MET A 57 1.73 -13.82 15.66
CA MET A 57 2.41 -14.69 16.64
C MET A 57 2.53 -14.04 18.03
N LEU A 58 2.71 -12.72 18.09
CA LEU A 58 2.77 -11.96 19.36
C LEU A 58 1.39 -11.85 20.01
N ASP A 59 0.33 -11.66 19.21
CA ASP A 59 -1.04 -11.59 19.71
C ASP A 59 -1.51 -12.92 20.29
N GLU A 60 -1.14 -14.04 19.64
CA GLU A 60 -1.35 -15.39 20.17
C GLU A 60 -0.60 -15.60 21.50
N GLN A 61 0.60 -15.04 21.62
CA GLN A 61 1.39 -15.01 22.85
C GLN A 61 0.99 -13.84 23.75
N ARG A 62 -0.32 -13.73 24.04
CA ARG A 62 -0.96 -12.68 24.85
C ARG A 62 -0.04 -12.25 26.00
N LEU A 63 0.68 -11.16 25.79
CA LEU A 63 1.78 -10.78 26.66
C LEU A 63 1.20 -10.40 28.04
N PRO A 64 1.78 -10.88 29.16
CA PRO A 64 1.26 -10.54 30.48
C PRO A 64 1.27 -9.02 30.69
N PRO A 65 0.32 -8.48 31.47
CA PRO A 65 0.26 -7.04 31.73
C PRO A 65 1.59 -6.56 32.33
N GLY A 66 2.19 -5.53 31.73
CA GLY A 66 3.48 -4.95 32.15
C GLY A 66 4.74 -5.56 31.52
N ALA A 67 4.60 -6.48 30.55
CA ALA A 67 5.77 -7.07 29.86
C ALA A 67 6.26 -6.26 28.65
N VAL A 68 5.43 -5.39 28.08
CA VAL A 68 5.96 -4.22 27.36
C VAL A 68 6.36 -3.22 28.43
N GLY A 69 7.67 -2.92 28.53
CA GLY A 69 8.13 -1.86 29.42
C GLY A 69 7.40 -0.57 29.05
N GLU A 70 7.02 0.21 30.07
CA GLU A 70 6.65 1.60 29.86
C GLU A 70 7.89 2.23 29.24
N SER A 71 7.90 2.40 27.91
CA SER A 71 8.84 3.30 27.28
C SER A 71 8.44 4.67 27.79
N ASP A 72 9.00 5.04 28.94
CA ASP A 72 9.14 6.42 29.34
C ASP A 72 9.64 7.12 28.08
N GLU A 73 8.81 8.04 27.63
CA GLU A 73 9.07 9.07 26.63
C GLU A 73 10.53 9.05 26.20
N ALA A 74 10.80 8.81 24.91
CA ALA A 74 12.13 8.90 24.34
C ALA A 74 12.78 10.19 24.83
N THR A 75 13.53 10.09 25.94
CA THR A 75 14.37 11.14 26.43
C THR A 75 15.28 11.37 25.25
N PRO A 76 15.26 12.55 24.61
CA PRO A 76 16.15 12.80 23.50
C PRO A 76 17.53 12.42 24.01
N ALA A 77 18.16 11.44 23.36
CA ALA A 77 19.53 11.10 23.63
C ALA A 77 20.27 12.44 23.73
N PRO A 78 21.00 12.71 24.83
CA PRO A 78 21.73 13.96 24.91
C PRO A 78 22.54 14.04 23.64
N GLU A 79 22.14 15.05 22.84
CA GLU A 79 22.83 15.56 21.69
C GLU A 79 24.31 15.36 21.97
N ALA A 80 24.97 14.63 21.08
CA ALA A 80 26.41 14.51 21.04
C ALA A 80 26.97 15.93 20.94
N ALA A 81 27.05 16.57 22.09
CA ALA A 81 27.76 17.80 22.32
C ALA A 81 29.23 17.47 22.06
N ALA A 82 29.84 18.35 21.27
CA ALA A 82 31.26 18.44 21.00
C ALA A 82 31.83 17.46 19.95
N GLU A 83 31.71 17.86 18.68
CA GLU A 83 32.92 18.01 17.87
C GLU A 83 32.88 19.40 17.20
N GLU A 84 32.97 20.45 18.04
CA GLU A 84 33.70 21.65 17.62
C GLU A 84 35.19 21.27 17.55
N ALA A 85 35.75 21.20 16.35
CA ALA A 85 37.15 21.50 16.10
C ALA A 85 37.38 21.81 14.61
N GLU A 86 37.54 23.13 14.35
CA GLU A 86 38.22 23.78 13.21
C GLU A 86 37.36 24.46 12.12
#